data_AF-A0A7W1DHB5-F1
#
_entry.id   AF-A0A7W1DHB5-F1
#
_cell.length_a   1.000
_cell.length_b   1.000
_cell.length_c   1.000
_cell.angle_alpha   90.00
_cell.angle_beta   90.00
_cell.angle_gamma   90.00
#
_symmetry.space_group_name_H-M   'P 1'
#
loop_
_entity.id
_entity.type
_entity.pdbx_description
1 polymer ?
#
loop_
_entity_poly.entity_id
_entity_poly.type
_entity_poly.pdbx_seq_one_letter_code
_entity_poly.pdbx_strand_id
1 'polypeptide(L)'
;MHPSGGDTDRASNGAPQEPKPGQEPRSYDQFARSVVDGLSAHVAVIEASGAIVFVNEAWRVFARENAGDPVKVSEGTNYLEACDAATGPDSETAAAFAAGAREVLCGLRMSFELEYPCHAPERRRWFVGRVTRLPGPGPPQAVVAHEDVTDRKRYEEDRQEGTGGLEFMAERAALVGGTCRIGSSPLGGARVEVVVPLPPRLLPGS
;
A
#
# COMPACT_ATOMS: atom_id res chain seq x y z
N MET A 1 70.42 21.77 -52.66
CA MET A 1 70.44 20.95 -51.43
C MET A 1 70.04 21.84 -50.26
N HIS A 2 69.04 21.42 -49.48
CA HIS A 2 68.76 21.87 -48.10
C HIS A 2 69.87 21.35 -47.13
N PRO A 3 69.96 21.71 -45.82
CA PRO A 3 68.99 22.34 -44.88
C PRO A 3 69.45 23.76 -44.43
N SER A 4 69.01 24.43 -43.35
CA SER A 4 68.09 24.19 -42.20
C SER A 4 67.51 25.56 -41.74
N GLY A 5 66.67 25.77 -40.71
CA GLY A 5 65.99 24.89 -39.73
C GLY A 5 65.89 25.57 -38.34
N GLY A 6 64.66 25.76 -37.82
CA GLY A 6 64.38 26.36 -36.50
C GLY A 6 64.39 27.91 -36.46
N ASP A 7 63.61 28.59 -35.61
CA ASP A 7 62.59 28.14 -34.66
C ASP A 7 61.65 29.33 -34.33
N THR A 8 60.33 29.15 -34.29
CA THR A 8 59.38 30.22 -33.91
C THR A 8 58.16 29.72 -33.15
N ASP A 9 58.07 30.18 -31.91
CA ASP A 9 56.90 30.45 -31.08
C ASP A 9 55.78 29.41 -30.91
N ARG A 10 55.77 28.88 -29.69
CA ARG A 10 54.74 28.05 -29.09
C ARG A 10 53.62 28.94 -28.52
N ALA A 11 52.74 29.46 -29.37
CA ALA A 11 51.56 30.20 -28.93
C ALA A 11 50.45 29.25 -28.41
N SER A 12 49.87 29.63 -27.27
CA SER A 12 48.74 28.96 -26.62
C SER A 12 47.48 28.94 -27.48
N ASN A 13 46.72 27.84 -27.47
CA ASN A 13 45.27 27.94 -27.50
C ASN A 13 44.62 26.79 -26.72
N GLY A 14 43.52 27.08 -26.01
CA GLY A 14 42.85 26.13 -25.13
C GLY A 14 41.98 25.15 -25.89
N ALA A 15 42.17 23.85 -25.65
CA ALA A 15 41.18 22.84 -25.98
C ALA A 15 40.07 22.83 -24.91
N PRO A 16 38.78 22.65 -25.26
CA PRO A 16 37.74 22.39 -24.27
C PRO A 16 38.10 21.15 -23.45
N GLN A 17 38.07 21.26 -22.12
CA GLN A 17 38.23 20.08 -21.26
C GLN A 17 37.02 19.18 -21.45
N GLU A 18 37.26 17.95 -21.90
CA GLU A 18 36.24 16.91 -21.98
C GLU A 18 35.59 16.70 -20.60
N PRO A 19 34.26 16.55 -20.51
CA PRO A 19 33.59 16.33 -19.24
C PRO A 19 34.07 15.00 -18.64
N LYS A 20 34.59 15.04 -17.41
CA LYS A 20 35.14 13.86 -16.72
C LYS A 20 34.08 12.75 -16.62
N PRO A 21 34.36 11.52 -17.11
CA PRO A 21 33.42 10.41 -16.98
C PRO A 21 33.42 9.92 -15.53
N GLY A 22 32.42 10.34 -14.76
CA GLY A 22 32.36 10.05 -13.32
C GLY A 22 31.08 10.43 -12.58
N GLN A 23 29.98 10.72 -13.29
CA GLN A 23 28.66 10.80 -12.64
C GLN A 23 28.03 9.41 -12.58
N GLU A 24 28.21 8.76 -11.44
CA GLU A 24 27.70 7.41 -11.17
C GLU A 24 26.16 7.33 -11.19
N PRO A 25 25.57 6.15 -11.49
CA PRO A 25 24.12 5.93 -11.54
C PRO A 25 23.40 5.97 -10.16
N ARG A 26 23.96 6.65 -9.16
CA ARG A 26 23.57 6.63 -7.75
C ARG A 26 22.24 7.36 -7.40
N SER A 27 21.37 7.61 -8.39
CA SER A 27 20.18 8.47 -8.24
C SER A 27 18.88 7.68 -8.05
N TYR A 28 18.61 6.66 -8.88
CA TYR A 28 17.27 6.07 -8.97
C TYR A 28 17.02 4.91 -7.99
N ASP A 29 17.92 3.94 -7.89
CA ASP A 29 17.71 2.76 -7.03
C ASP A 29 17.63 3.12 -5.54
N GLN A 30 18.47 4.08 -5.11
CA GLN A 30 18.46 4.55 -3.72
C GLN A 30 17.19 5.35 -3.42
N PHE A 31 16.73 6.19 -4.35
CA PHE A 31 15.46 6.91 -4.21
C PHE A 31 14.27 5.95 -4.18
N ALA A 32 14.21 4.96 -5.08
CA ALA A 32 13.15 3.96 -5.11
C ALA A 32 13.07 3.15 -3.81
N ARG A 33 14.21 2.75 -3.24
CA ARG A 33 14.27 2.11 -1.91
C ARG A 33 13.72 3.03 -0.83
N SER A 34 14.19 4.28 -0.75
CA SER A 34 13.69 5.25 0.24
C SER A 34 12.19 5.53 0.13
N VAL A 35 11.61 5.50 -1.08
CA VAL A 35 10.15 5.62 -1.26
C VAL A 35 9.41 4.41 -0.68
N VAL A 36 9.90 3.19 -0.93
CA VAL A 36 9.26 1.95 -0.44
C VAL A 36 9.48 1.72 1.06
N ASP A 37 10.63 2.13 1.61
CA ASP A 37 10.91 2.15 3.05
C ASP A 37 10.08 3.20 3.80
N GLY A 38 9.57 4.23 3.12
CA GLY A 38 8.65 5.23 3.67
C GLY A 38 7.18 4.79 3.75
N LEU A 39 6.83 3.59 3.26
CA LEU A 39 5.47 3.05 3.31
C LEU A 39 5.20 2.36 4.66
N SER A 40 3.99 2.56 5.19
CA SER A 40 3.50 1.85 6.38
C SER A 40 3.16 0.37 6.10
N ALA A 41 2.83 0.03 4.86
CA ALA A 41 2.59 -1.35 4.45
C ALA A 41 3.88 -2.18 4.54
N HIS A 42 3.76 -3.42 5.00
CA HIS A 42 4.87 -4.37 4.97
C HIS A 42 5.05 -4.83 3.52
N VAL A 43 6.16 -4.50 2.88
CA VAL A 43 6.42 -4.84 1.48
C VAL A 43 7.61 -5.80 1.35
N ALA A 44 7.42 -6.86 0.58
CA ALA A 44 8.47 -7.78 0.13
C ALA A 44 8.40 -7.93 -1.40
N VAL A 45 9.54 -8.19 -2.04
CA VAL A 45 9.60 -8.63 -3.44
C VAL A 45 10.09 -10.07 -3.47
N ILE A 46 9.35 -10.93 -4.17
CA ILE A 46 9.70 -12.33 -4.38
C ILE A 46 9.99 -12.61 -5.85
N GLU A 47 10.96 -13.48 -6.11
CA GLU A 47 11.21 -14.04 -7.45
C GLU A 47 10.37 -15.30 -7.72
N ALA A 48 10.49 -15.86 -8.92
CA ALA A 48 9.71 -17.01 -9.40
C ALA A 48 9.77 -18.27 -8.51
N SER A 49 10.84 -18.44 -7.73
CA SER A 49 10.98 -19.55 -6.76
C SER A 49 10.14 -19.36 -5.49
N GLY A 50 9.73 -18.11 -5.19
CA GLY A 50 9.22 -17.66 -3.91
C GLY A 50 10.28 -17.04 -2.99
N ALA A 51 11.55 -17.06 -3.36
CA ALA A 51 12.62 -16.41 -2.59
C ALA A 51 12.44 -14.89 -2.51
N ILE A 52 12.56 -14.34 -1.31
CA ILE A 52 12.51 -12.91 -1.01
C ILE A 52 13.83 -12.27 -1.46
N VAL A 53 13.77 -11.32 -2.39
CA VAL A 53 14.92 -10.58 -2.92
C VAL A 53 15.04 -9.16 -2.36
N PHE A 54 13.98 -8.65 -1.74
CA PHE A 54 13.95 -7.35 -1.06
C PHE A 54 12.82 -7.33 -0.01
N VAL A 55 13.03 -6.63 1.11
CA VAL A 55 11.97 -6.20 2.04
C VAL A 55 12.10 -4.72 2.38
N ASN A 56 11.00 -4.05 2.73
CA ASN A 56 11.03 -2.68 3.23
C ASN A 56 11.21 -2.60 4.75
N GLU A 57 11.53 -1.42 5.28
CA GLU A 57 11.79 -1.28 6.72
C GLU A 57 10.57 -1.62 7.60
N ALA A 58 9.35 -1.31 7.16
CA ALA A 58 8.14 -1.71 7.87
C ALA A 58 8.05 -3.24 8.04
N TRP A 59 8.34 -4.02 6.99
CA TRP A 59 8.42 -5.48 7.07
C TRP A 59 9.52 -5.94 8.04
N ARG A 60 10.70 -5.31 8.03
CA ARG A 60 11.78 -5.62 8.98
C ARG A 60 11.39 -5.34 10.43
N VAL A 61 10.67 -4.23 10.69
CA VAL A 61 10.10 -3.93 12.02
C VAL A 61 9.11 -5.02 12.44
N PHE A 62 8.12 -5.31 11.59
CA PHE A 62 7.08 -6.29 11.88
C PHE A 62 7.64 -7.69 12.18
N ALA A 63 8.62 -8.14 11.40
CA ALA A 63 9.29 -9.43 11.61
C ALA A 63 10.07 -9.48 12.94
N ARG A 64 10.68 -8.38 13.38
CA ARG A 64 11.35 -8.29 14.69
C ARG A 64 10.36 -8.32 15.87
N GLU A 65 9.19 -7.69 15.71
CA GLU A 65 8.22 -7.52 16.80
C GLU A 65 7.31 -8.74 17.04
N ASN A 66 6.92 -9.47 15.99
CA ASN A 66 5.87 -10.48 16.08
C ASN A 66 6.37 -11.92 16.34
N ALA A 67 7.65 -12.08 16.75
CA ALA A 67 8.26 -13.34 17.20
C ALA A 67 8.19 -14.56 16.26
N GLY A 68 7.69 -14.39 15.03
CA GLY A 68 8.07 -15.26 13.92
C GLY A 68 9.57 -15.14 13.70
N ASP A 69 10.25 -16.28 13.51
CA ASP A 69 11.71 -16.32 13.35
C ASP A 69 12.15 -15.36 12.23
N PRO A 70 12.86 -14.25 12.54
CA PRO A 70 13.21 -13.23 11.54
C PRO A 70 14.06 -13.81 10.40
N VAL A 71 14.75 -14.92 10.66
CA VAL A 71 15.58 -15.67 9.72
C VAL A 71 14.73 -16.50 8.73
N LYS A 72 13.40 -16.54 8.86
CA LYS A 72 12.47 -17.27 7.97
C LYS A 72 11.62 -16.40 7.06
N VAL A 73 11.63 -15.08 7.24
CA VAL A 73 10.79 -14.14 6.46
C VAL A 73 11.54 -12.88 6.02
N SER A 74 12.86 -13.01 5.83
CA SER A 74 13.76 -11.94 5.37
C SER A 74 14.33 -12.23 3.98
N GLU A 75 15.10 -11.29 3.43
CA GLU A 75 15.87 -11.46 2.20
C GLU A 75 16.69 -12.78 2.22
N GLY A 76 16.61 -13.56 1.14
CA GLY A 76 17.23 -14.89 1.02
C GLY A 76 16.38 -16.07 1.52
N THR A 77 15.23 -15.83 2.14
CA THR A 77 14.27 -16.87 2.58
C THR A 77 13.17 -17.11 1.55
N ASN A 78 12.56 -18.29 1.52
CA ASN A 78 11.42 -18.55 0.62
C ASN A 78 10.09 -18.24 1.31
N TYR A 79 9.43 -17.16 0.86
CA TYR A 79 8.14 -16.72 1.38
C TYR A 79 7.04 -17.78 1.19
N LEU A 80 7.04 -18.46 0.04
CA LEU A 80 6.03 -19.46 -0.28
C LEU A 80 6.20 -20.70 0.59
N GLU A 81 7.44 -21.16 0.81
CA GLU A 81 7.72 -22.26 1.75
C GLU A 81 7.37 -21.87 3.20
N ALA A 82 7.60 -20.61 3.61
CA ALA A 82 7.20 -20.13 4.93
C ALA A 82 5.66 -20.13 5.11
N CYS A 83 4.91 -19.79 4.07
CA CYS A 83 3.44 -19.90 4.06
C CYS A 83 2.96 -21.37 4.02
N ASP A 84 3.57 -22.22 3.17
CA ASP A 84 3.21 -23.64 3.05
C ASP A 84 3.56 -24.44 4.32
N ALA A 85 4.56 -24.00 5.09
CA ALA A 85 4.94 -24.57 6.39
C ALA A 85 4.23 -23.93 7.60
N ALA A 86 3.32 -22.97 7.38
CA ALA A 86 2.56 -22.33 8.45
C ALA A 86 1.63 -23.34 9.14
N THR A 87 1.55 -23.26 10.47
CA THR A 87 0.69 -24.14 11.28
C THR A 87 -0.07 -23.31 12.32
N GLY A 88 -1.22 -23.82 12.77
CA GLY A 88 -2.12 -23.09 13.66
C GLY A 88 -3.32 -22.48 12.92
N PRO A 89 -4.04 -21.53 13.55
CA PRO A 89 -5.31 -20.99 13.02
C PRO A 89 -5.21 -20.36 11.63
N ASP A 90 -4.07 -19.76 11.29
CA ASP A 90 -3.88 -18.99 10.06
C ASP A 90 -3.32 -19.81 8.89
N SER A 91 -3.14 -21.14 9.05
CA SER A 91 -2.48 -21.98 8.04
C SER A 91 -3.27 -22.10 6.73
N GLU A 92 -4.60 -22.15 6.79
CA GLU A 92 -5.47 -22.18 5.61
C GLU A 92 -5.36 -20.88 4.81
N THR A 93 -5.35 -19.73 5.52
CA THR A 93 -5.11 -18.41 4.93
C THR A 93 -3.73 -18.32 4.28
N ALA A 94 -2.69 -18.82 4.97
CA ALA A 94 -1.32 -18.82 4.44
C ALA A 94 -1.20 -19.67 3.17
N ALA A 95 -1.79 -20.87 3.15
CA ALA A 95 -1.81 -21.74 1.98
C ALA A 95 -2.60 -21.12 0.80
N ALA A 96 -3.76 -20.51 1.07
CA ALA A 96 -4.53 -19.79 0.05
C ALA A 96 -3.73 -18.60 -0.53
N PHE A 97 -3.00 -17.88 0.31
CA PHE A 97 -2.14 -16.78 -0.11
C PHE A 97 -0.95 -17.25 -0.96
N ALA A 98 -0.29 -18.35 -0.56
CA ALA A 98 0.78 -18.96 -1.33
C ALA A 98 0.30 -19.45 -2.71
N ALA A 99 -0.89 -20.07 -2.78
CA ALA A 99 -1.50 -20.48 -4.05
C ALA A 99 -1.76 -19.27 -4.97
N GLY A 100 -2.37 -18.20 -4.47
CA GLY A 100 -2.58 -16.96 -5.23
C GLY A 100 -1.28 -16.30 -5.69
N ALA A 101 -0.25 -16.30 -4.83
CA ALA A 101 1.08 -15.80 -5.19
C ALA A 101 1.74 -16.62 -6.32
N ARG A 102 1.60 -17.95 -6.30
CA ARG A 102 2.09 -18.85 -7.36
C ARG A 102 1.38 -18.57 -8.70
N GLU A 103 0.05 -18.38 -8.70
CA GLU A 103 -0.72 -17.98 -9.89
C GLU A 103 -0.25 -16.63 -10.49
N VAL A 104 0.10 -15.66 -9.63
CA VAL A 104 0.62 -14.36 -10.07
C VAL A 104 2.03 -14.48 -10.65
N LEU A 105 2.93 -15.23 -10.01
CA LEU A 105 4.29 -15.44 -10.50
C LEU A 105 4.33 -16.16 -11.85
N CYS A 106 3.53 -17.22 -12.03
CA CYS A 106 3.44 -17.94 -13.30
C CYS A 106 2.66 -17.18 -14.40
N GLY A 107 2.02 -16.06 -14.05
CA GLY A 107 1.33 -15.18 -15.00
C GLY A 107 -0.10 -15.59 -15.35
N LEU A 108 -0.72 -16.50 -14.60
CA LEU A 108 -2.15 -16.80 -14.73
C LEU A 108 -3.02 -15.61 -14.29
N ARG A 109 -2.51 -14.77 -13.38
CA ARG A 109 -3.15 -13.51 -12.95
C ARG A 109 -2.10 -12.39 -12.86
N MET A 110 -2.52 -11.14 -13.05
CA MET A 110 -1.64 -9.98 -12.85
C MET A 110 -1.53 -9.57 -11.39
N SER A 111 -2.57 -9.83 -10.60
CA SER A 111 -2.60 -9.62 -9.16
C SER A 111 -3.54 -10.62 -8.47
N PHE A 112 -3.35 -10.75 -7.16
CA PHE A 112 -4.15 -11.51 -6.22
C PHE A 112 -4.30 -10.69 -4.92
N GLU A 113 -5.42 -10.83 -4.23
CA GLU A 113 -5.70 -10.13 -2.97
C GLU A 113 -6.52 -11.02 -2.04
N LEU A 114 -6.21 -10.95 -0.74
CA LEU A 114 -6.90 -11.67 0.31
C LEU A 114 -6.97 -10.79 1.57
N GLU A 115 -8.18 -10.49 2.04
CA GLU A 115 -8.40 -9.91 3.37
C GLU A 115 -8.44 -11.05 4.40
N TYR A 116 -7.70 -10.91 5.49
CA TYR A 116 -7.65 -11.93 6.54
C TYR A 116 -7.56 -11.31 7.95
N PRO A 117 -8.20 -11.94 8.96
CA PRO A 117 -8.00 -11.57 10.35
C PRO A 117 -6.59 -11.99 10.80
N CYS A 118 -5.90 -11.11 11.52
CA CYS A 118 -4.68 -11.46 12.27
C CYS A 118 -4.91 -11.04 13.72
N HIS A 119 -5.68 -11.84 14.44
CA HIS A 119 -6.14 -11.47 15.78
C HIS A 119 -5.07 -11.77 16.83
N ALA A 120 -4.53 -10.73 17.45
CA ALA A 120 -3.84 -10.89 18.73
C ALA A 120 -4.88 -11.14 19.84
N PRO A 121 -4.55 -11.85 20.94
CA PRO A 121 -5.51 -12.18 22.00
C PRO A 121 -6.30 -10.99 22.57
N GLU A 122 -5.72 -9.79 22.54
CA GLU A 122 -6.31 -8.55 23.05
C GLU A 122 -6.71 -7.55 21.95
N ARG A 123 -6.40 -7.83 20.67
CA ARG A 123 -6.65 -6.89 19.55
C ARG A 123 -7.06 -7.60 18.28
N ARG A 124 -8.29 -7.33 17.83
CA ARG A 124 -8.73 -7.66 16.47
C ARG A 124 -7.99 -6.75 15.49
N ARG A 125 -7.13 -7.34 14.65
CA ARG A 125 -6.61 -6.69 13.45
C ARG A 125 -7.10 -7.40 12.20
N TRP A 126 -7.23 -6.65 11.13
CA TRP A 126 -7.47 -7.15 9.78
C TRP A 126 -6.34 -6.69 8.88
N PHE A 127 -5.82 -7.60 8.08
CA PHE A 127 -4.82 -7.31 7.05
C PHE A 127 -5.41 -7.56 5.68
N VAL A 128 -5.03 -6.73 4.71
CA VAL A 128 -5.15 -7.07 3.30
C VAL A 128 -3.77 -7.44 2.81
N GLY A 129 -3.61 -8.71 2.43
CA GLY A 129 -2.47 -9.18 1.66
C GLY A 129 -2.75 -9.00 0.18
N ARG A 130 -1.82 -8.39 -0.55
CA ARG A 130 -1.88 -8.25 -2.01
C ARG A 130 -0.60 -8.78 -2.64
N VAL A 131 -0.73 -9.50 -3.75
CA VAL A 131 0.39 -9.93 -4.60
C VAL A 131 0.21 -9.33 -5.98
N THR A 132 1.22 -8.65 -6.51
CA THR A 132 1.15 -7.99 -7.83
C THR A 132 2.40 -8.32 -8.64
N ARG A 133 2.22 -8.81 -9.87
CA ARG A 133 3.34 -9.15 -10.76
C ARG A 133 4.09 -7.88 -11.19
N LEU A 134 5.41 -7.87 -11.04
CA LEU A 134 6.24 -6.78 -11.55
C LEU A 134 6.36 -6.87 -13.08
N PRO A 135 6.04 -5.78 -13.83
CA PRO A 135 6.26 -5.74 -15.26
C PRO A 135 7.74 -5.47 -15.57
N GLY A 136 8.35 -6.28 -16.44
CA GLY A 136 9.71 -6.07 -16.91
C GLY A 136 10.23 -7.21 -17.79
N PRO A 137 11.39 -7.02 -18.46
CA PRO A 137 12.03 -8.06 -19.27
C PRO A 137 12.85 -9.08 -18.45
N GLY A 138 12.85 -8.96 -17.12
CA GLY A 138 13.58 -9.84 -16.21
C GLY A 138 12.86 -11.17 -15.90
N PRO A 139 13.43 -12.01 -15.02
CA PRO A 139 12.73 -13.18 -14.49
C PRO A 139 11.43 -12.77 -13.78
N PRO A 140 10.41 -13.64 -13.70
CA PRO A 140 9.16 -13.31 -13.03
C PRO A 140 9.40 -12.92 -11.57
N GLN A 141 8.89 -11.76 -11.19
CA GLN A 141 8.91 -11.25 -9.83
C GLN A 141 7.51 -10.74 -9.46
N ALA A 142 7.20 -10.75 -8.17
CA ALA A 142 5.98 -10.17 -7.62
C ALA A 142 6.28 -9.36 -6.37
N VAL A 143 5.53 -8.26 -6.19
CA VAL A 143 5.47 -7.54 -4.92
C VAL A 143 4.41 -8.21 -4.06
N VAL A 144 4.77 -8.60 -2.85
CA VAL A 144 3.85 -8.95 -1.76
C VAL A 144 3.75 -7.73 -0.84
N ALA A 145 2.53 -7.30 -0.54
CA ALA A 145 2.26 -6.23 0.40
C ALA A 145 1.21 -6.69 1.42
N HIS A 146 1.48 -6.49 2.71
CA HIS A 146 0.50 -6.66 3.79
C HIS A 146 0.22 -5.32 4.45
N GLU A 147 -1.02 -4.87 4.38
CA GLU A 147 -1.49 -3.60 4.92
C GLU A 147 -2.47 -3.85 6.07
N ASP A 148 -2.26 -3.21 7.23
CA ASP A 148 -3.21 -3.22 8.34
C ASP A 148 -4.38 -2.29 7.98
N VAL A 149 -5.57 -2.88 7.80
CA VAL A 149 -6.80 -2.18 7.40
C VAL A 149 -7.77 -2.03 8.56
N THR A 150 -7.33 -2.28 9.79
CA THR A 150 -8.20 -2.34 10.99
C THR A 150 -9.01 -1.06 11.19
N ASP A 151 -8.42 0.12 11.04
CA ASP A 151 -9.17 1.37 11.20
C ASP A 151 -10.18 1.58 10.06
N ARG A 152 -9.86 1.18 8.82
CA ARG A 152 -10.82 1.19 7.72
C ARG A 152 -12.01 0.26 8.01
N LYS A 153 -11.76 -0.95 8.52
CA LYS A 153 -12.83 -1.88 8.92
C LYS A 153 -13.70 -1.30 10.03
N ARG A 154 -13.09 -0.67 11.05
CA ARG A 154 -13.83 -0.01 12.14
C ARG A 154 -14.74 1.12 11.62
N TYR A 155 -14.26 1.98 10.71
CA TYR A 155 -15.10 3.00 10.09
C TYR A 155 -16.19 2.42 9.15
N GLU A 156 -15.94 1.27 8.51
CA GLU A 156 -16.94 0.55 7.73
C GLU A 156 -18.03 -0.06 8.63
N GLU A 157 -17.63 -0.67 9.76
CA GLU A 157 -18.52 -1.22 10.80
C GLU A 157 -19.36 -0.12 11.46
N ASP A 158 -18.75 0.97 11.97
CA ASP A 158 -19.43 2.13 12.55
C ASP A 158 -20.48 2.74 11.59
N ARG A 159 -20.20 2.69 10.28
CA ARG A 159 -21.11 3.19 9.23
C ARG A 159 -22.23 2.20 8.88
N GLN A 160 -22.02 0.89 9.08
CA GLN A 160 -23.02 -0.16 8.86
C GLN A 160 -23.91 -0.39 10.09
N GLU A 161 -23.41 -0.20 11.32
CA GLU A 161 -24.15 -0.44 12.57
C GLU A 161 -25.15 0.69 12.92
N GLY A 162 -25.22 1.76 12.12
CA GLY A 162 -26.42 2.60 12.05
C GLY A 162 -26.42 3.92 12.84
N THR A 163 -25.28 4.37 13.37
CA THR A 163 -25.18 5.69 14.03
C THR A 163 -25.14 6.83 13.00
N GLY A 164 -24.33 6.69 11.95
CA GLY A 164 -24.05 7.77 10.99
C GLY A 164 -25.26 8.26 10.18
N GLY A 165 -26.25 7.40 9.90
CA GLY A 165 -27.44 7.79 9.14
C GLY A 165 -28.36 8.78 9.87
N LEU A 166 -28.38 8.71 11.21
CA LEU A 166 -29.23 9.55 12.05
C LEU A 166 -28.59 10.93 12.29
N GLU A 167 -27.30 10.95 12.58
CA GLU A 167 -26.51 12.16 12.79
C GLU A 167 -26.38 12.99 11.49
N PHE A 168 -26.13 12.33 10.35
CA PHE A 168 -26.11 12.97 9.04
C PHE A 168 -27.47 13.61 8.64
N MET A 169 -28.60 12.99 9.03
CA MET A 169 -29.91 13.61 8.85
C MET A 169 -30.11 14.84 9.73
N ALA A 170 -29.54 14.86 10.95
CA ALA A 170 -29.62 16.03 11.83
C ALA A 170 -28.79 17.21 11.31
N GLU A 171 -27.55 16.96 10.88
CA GLU A 171 -26.67 17.98 10.30
C GLU A 171 -27.27 18.60 9.03
N ARG A 172 -27.80 17.77 8.12
CA ARG A 172 -28.45 18.26 6.89
C ARG A 172 -29.76 18.99 7.13
N ALA A 173 -30.52 18.65 8.17
CA ALA A 173 -31.70 19.42 8.56
C ALA A 173 -31.31 20.83 9.02
N ALA A 174 -30.27 20.95 9.86
CA ALA A 174 -29.79 22.24 10.34
C ALA A 174 -29.32 23.16 9.20
N LEU A 175 -28.66 22.62 8.17
CA LEU A 175 -28.19 23.38 6.99
C LEU A 175 -29.32 24.10 6.22
N VAL A 176 -30.56 23.62 6.31
CA VAL A 176 -31.74 24.25 5.68
C VAL A 176 -32.65 24.96 6.69
N GLY A 177 -32.14 25.27 7.89
CA GLY A 177 -32.92 25.89 8.97
C GLY A 177 -33.96 24.97 9.60
N GLY A 178 -33.84 23.66 9.38
CA GLY A 178 -34.68 22.62 9.97
C GLY A 178 -34.16 22.07 11.29
N THR A 179 -34.94 21.18 11.88
CA THR A 179 -34.60 20.44 13.10
C THR A 179 -34.82 18.95 12.89
N CYS A 180 -33.98 18.13 13.50
CA CYS A 180 -34.12 16.67 13.55
C CYS A 180 -34.23 16.24 15.01
N ARG A 181 -35.18 15.34 15.32
CA ARG A 181 -35.28 14.67 16.61
C ARG A 181 -35.21 13.17 16.42
N ILE A 182 -34.35 12.52 17.18
CA ILE A 182 -34.20 11.07 17.24
C ILE A 182 -34.79 10.62 18.58
N GLY A 183 -35.68 9.62 18.55
CA GLY A 183 -36.30 9.04 19.73
C GLY A 183 -36.54 7.54 19.56
N SER A 184 -37.10 6.89 20.58
CA SER A 184 -37.36 5.45 20.55
C SER A 184 -38.76 5.14 19.99
N SER A 185 -38.87 4.14 19.13
CA SER A 185 -40.15 3.67 18.59
C SER A 185 -40.83 2.67 19.54
N PRO A 186 -42.15 2.77 19.80
CA PRO A 186 -42.89 1.79 20.61
C PRO A 186 -43.00 0.40 19.97
N LEU A 187 -42.61 0.25 18.69
CA LEU A 187 -42.54 -1.04 17.99
C LEU A 187 -41.11 -1.62 17.94
N GLY A 188 -40.15 -1.00 18.64
CA GLY A 188 -38.72 -1.29 18.51
C GLY A 188 -38.05 -0.47 17.38
N GLY A 189 -36.78 -0.12 17.58
CA GLY A 189 -36.00 0.71 16.65
C GLY A 189 -36.07 2.21 16.92
N ALA A 190 -35.33 2.99 16.13
CA ALA A 190 -35.27 4.45 16.25
C ALA A 190 -36.38 5.12 15.42
N ARG A 191 -37.01 6.15 15.99
CA ARG A 191 -37.94 7.06 15.31
C ARG A 191 -37.22 8.38 15.03
N VAL A 192 -37.32 8.86 13.80
CA VAL A 192 -36.70 10.12 13.36
C VAL A 192 -37.79 11.08 12.89
N GLU A 193 -37.80 12.29 13.44
CA GLU A 193 -38.69 13.37 13.00
C GLU A 193 -37.84 14.52 12.47
N VAL A 194 -37.94 14.77 11.16
CA VAL A 194 -37.23 15.86 10.47
C VAL A 194 -38.25 16.93 10.07
N VAL A 195 -38.05 18.15 10.54
CA VAL A 195 -38.87 19.33 10.22
C VAL A 195 -38.00 20.32 9.47
N VAL A 196 -38.33 20.63 8.23
CA VAL A 196 -37.61 21.62 7.40
C VAL A 196 -38.56 22.73 6.96
N PRO A 197 -38.14 24.02 7.03
CA PRO A 197 -38.96 25.12 6.55
C PRO A 197 -39.05 25.08 5.02
N LEU A 198 -40.27 25.04 4.48
CA LEU A 198 -40.50 25.21 3.04
C LEU A 198 -40.17 26.65 2.64
N PRO A 199 -39.39 26.89 1.56
CA PRO A 199 -39.20 28.23 1.04
C PRO A 199 -40.57 28.83 0.62
N PRO A 200 -40.76 30.15 0.77
CA PRO A 200 -42.01 30.78 0.37
C PRO A 200 -42.26 30.52 -1.12
N ARG A 201 -43.48 30.07 -1.45
CA ARG A 201 -43.89 29.90 -2.85
C ARG A 201 -43.82 31.25 -3.53
N LEU A 202 -42.88 31.41 -4.47
CA LEU A 202 -42.92 32.49 -5.45
C LEU A 202 -44.22 32.34 -6.25
N LEU A 203 -45.21 33.17 -5.93
CA LEU A 203 -46.39 33.32 -6.77
C LEU A 203 -45.91 33.91 -8.11
N PRO A 204 -46.28 33.33 -9.26
CA PRO A 204 -45.97 33.94 -10.55
C PRO A 204 -46.62 35.33 -10.59
N GLY A 205 -45.86 36.31 -11.06
CA GLY A 205 -46.16 37.74 -10.86
C GLY A 205 -47.45 38.23 -11.52
N SER A 206 -48.02 39.27 -10.91
CA SER A 206 -49.05 40.15 -11.48
C SER A 206 -48.48 41.09 -12.54
#